data_AF-A0A7M3T5E8-F1
#
_entry.id   AF-A0A7M3T5E8-F1
#
_cell.length_a   1.000
_cell.length_b   1.000
_cell.length_c   1.000
_cell.angle_alpha   90.00
_cell.angle_beta   90.00
_cell.angle_gamma   90.00
#
_symmetry.space_group_name_H-M   'P 1'
#
loop_
_entity.id
_entity.type
_entity.pdbx_description
1 polymer ?
#
loop_
_entity_poly.entity_id
_entity_poly.type
_entity_poly.pdbx_seq_one_letter_code
_entity_poly.pdbx_strand_id
1 'polypeptide(L)'
;MRIPVALALAASLLAVSAPPTVDAAEVRTRSFKLVKPPKLGVRRRLTITTTRSVTPPGAIRRVARHGWFWRQASADLKAADPARLVPLAATAGGRLGGLSRRALVEEVSETWRAEIAAAAQGAQISEALLIAVIAAESGGDPRAVSPAGALGLGQLMPATARRFAVSDPFAPGDNLRGAADYLSTLLTMFDGDGLLALAGYNAGENAVLRHKGVPPYPETRDYVPIVLSYYNEARTLCLMAPTDPRAPCVVAALPPVE
;
A
#
# COMPACT_ATOMS: atom_id res chain seq x y z
N MET A 1 6.13 -63.01 -37.62
CA MET A 1 7.40 -62.44 -37.12
C MET A 1 7.04 -61.38 -36.09
N ARG A 2 7.25 -61.66 -34.80
CA ARG A 2 6.84 -60.81 -33.66
C ARG A 2 7.99 -59.85 -33.33
N ILE A 3 7.72 -58.55 -33.28
CA ILE A 3 8.62 -57.54 -32.68
C ILE A 3 7.81 -56.83 -31.60
N PRO A 4 8.20 -56.93 -30.31
CA PRO A 4 7.50 -56.22 -29.23
C PRO A 4 8.03 -54.79 -29.13
N VAL A 5 7.13 -53.81 -29.05
CA VAL A 5 7.48 -52.44 -28.67
C VAL A 5 7.41 -52.36 -27.15
N ALA A 6 8.56 -52.34 -26.49
CA ALA A 6 8.68 -52.11 -25.06
C ALA A 6 8.50 -50.61 -24.78
N LEU A 7 7.44 -50.27 -24.05
CA LEU A 7 7.16 -48.94 -23.53
C LEU A 7 8.04 -48.73 -22.28
N ALA A 8 9.08 -47.90 -22.38
CA ALA A 8 9.89 -47.53 -21.22
C ALA A 8 9.18 -46.41 -20.44
N LEU A 9 8.61 -46.73 -19.28
CA LEU A 9 8.22 -45.74 -18.28
C LEU A 9 9.47 -45.23 -17.55
N ALA A 10 9.82 -43.96 -17.78
CA ALA A 10 10.77 -43.24 -16.93
C ALA A 10 10.01 -42.58 -15.77
N ALA A 11 10.02 -43.23 -14.60
CA ALA A 11 9.56 -42.63 -13.36
C ALA A 11 10.61 -41.61 -12.86
N SER A 12 10.31 -40.32 -12.99
CA SER A 12 11.12 -39.26 -12.38
C SER A 12 10.68 -39.07 -10.94
N LEU A 13 11.48 -39.54 -9.98
CA LEU A 13 11.35 -39.19 -8.57
C LEU A 13 11.76 -37.71 -8.38
N LEU A 14 10.79 -36.84 -8.17
CA LEU A 14 11.03 -35.50 -7.63
C LEU A 14 11.20 -35.61 -6.12
N ALA A 15 12.41 -35.38 -5.62
CA ALA A 15 12.67 -35.19 -4.20
C ALA A 15 12.09 -33.84 -3.77
N VAL A 16 11.01 -33.86 -2.99
CA VAL A 16 10.47 -32.68 -2.31
C VAL A 16 11.36 -32.38 -1.11
N SER A 17 12.12 -31.29 -1.16
CA SER A 17 12.82 -30.76 0.01
C SER A 17 11.82 -30.06 0.93
N ALA A 18 11.76 -30.47 2.19
CA ALA A 18 10.96 -29.80 3.22
C ALA A 18 11.43 -28.35 3.43
N PRO A 19 10.52 -27.40 3.75
CA PRO A 19 10.90 -26.03 4.06
C PRO A 19 11.66 -25.95 5.39
N PRO A 20 12.59 -24.99 5.54
CA PRO A 20 13.32 -24.82 6.80
C PRO A 20 12.38 -24.36 7.91
N THR A 21 12.36 -25.10 9.01
CA THR A 21 11.69 -24.71 10.25
C THR A 21 12.49 -23.58 10.91
N VAL A 22 11.89 -22.39 11.01
CA VAL A 22 12.42 -21.32 11.86
C VAL A 22 12.09 -21.65 13.32
N ASP A 23 13.14 -21.75 14.12
CA ASP A 23 13.08 -22.05 15.56
C ASP A 23 12.42 -20.87 16.31
N ALA A 24 11.34 -21.15 17.02
CA ALA A 24 10.49 -20.16 17.70
C ALA A 24 11.11 -19.62 19.01
N ALA A 25 12.41 -19.83 19.24
CA ALA A 25 13.09 -19.47 20.49
C ALA A 25 13.76 -18.07 20.50
N GLU A 26 13.88 -17.38 19.37
CA GLU A 26 14.62 -16.09 19.30
C GLU A 26 13.73 -14.83 19.30
N VAL A 27 12.54 -14.90 19.90
CA VAL A 27 11.74 -13.71 20.24
C VAL A 27 11.56 -13.66 21.74
N ARG A 28 12.55 -13.12 22.44
CA ARG A 28 12.39 -12.76 23.86
C ARG A 28 12.92 -11.39 24.22
N THR A 29 11.97 -10.58 24.69
CA THR A 29 12.06 -9.49 25.67
C THR A 29 12.58 -8.13 25.22
N ARG A 30 11.64 -7.24 24.90
CA ARG A 30 11.76 -5.83 25.33
C ARG A 30 10.51 -5.46 26.12
N SER A 31 10.65 -5.43 27.44
CA SER A 31 9.64 -4.90 28.35
C SER A 31 9.67 -3.38 28.31
N PHE A 32 8.57 -2.75 27.92
CA PHE A 32 8.40 -1.30 28.07
C PHE A 32 7.82 -1.02 29.46
N LYS A 33 8.55 -0.23 30.27
CA LYS A 33 8.04 0.27 31.55
C LYS A 33 6.99 1.36 31.29
N LEU A 34 5.79 1.16 31.82
CA LEU A 34 4.75 2.18 31.87
C LEU A 34 5.17 3.27 32.88
N VAL A 35 5.40 4.49 32.42
CA VAL A 35 5.67 5.64 33.29
C VAL A 35 4.35 6.23 33.75
N LYS A 36 4.16 6.37 35.07
CA LYS A 36 2.96 7.01 35.63
C LYS A 36 2.90 8.49 35.22
N PRO A 37 1.71 9.01 34.85
CA PRO A 37 1.57 10.43 34.53
C PRO A 37 1.83 11.31 35.76
N PRO A 38 2.34 12.55 35.57
CA PRO A 38 2.60 13.46 36.68
C PRO A 38 1.29 13.94 37.32
N LYS A 39 1.29 14.09 38.65
CA LYS A 39 0.16 14.72 39.37
C LYS A 39 0.09 16.21 39.03
N LEU A 40 -1.09 16.71 38.66
CA LEU A 40 -1.33 18.14 38.45
C LEU A 40 -1.16 18.91 39.77
N GLY A 41 -0.38 20.00 39.74
CA GLY A 41 -0.42 21.01 40.80
C GLY A 41 0.89 21.59 41.35
N VAL A 42 2.05 21.42 40.69
CA VAL A 42 3.30 22.07 41.17
C VAL A 42 3.97 22.85 40.04
N ARG A 43 3.95 24.19 40.13
CA ARG A 43 4.73 25.06 39.25
C ARG A 43 6.19 25.02 39.66
N ARG A 44 7.05 24.33 38.88
CA ARG A 44 8.50 24.49 38.95
C ARG A 44 9.00 25.11 37.64
N ARG A 45 9.89 26.10 37.77
CA ARG A 45 10.54 26.82 36.69
C ARG A 45 11.37 25.81 35.86
N LEU A 46 10.90 25.46 34.66
CA LEU A 46 11.59 24.54 33.77
C LEU A 46 12.78 25.26 33.14
N THR A 47 13.98 24.92 33.58
CA THR A 47 15.19 25.23 32.81
C THR A 47 15.21 24.25 31.65
N ILE A 48 14.84 24.71 30.45
CA ILE A 48 14.91 23.90 29.24
C ILE A 48 16.38 23.81 28.83
N THR A 49 17.07 22.79 29.31
CA THR A 49 18.35 22.39 28.72
C THR A 49 18.02 21.71 27.40
N THR A 50 18.24 22.42 26.28
CA THR A 50 18.16 21.85 24.94
C THR A 50 19.21 20.76 24.80
N THR A 51 18.87 19.52 25.12
CA THR A 51 19.70 18.37 24.73
C THR A 51 19.60 18.23 23.22
N ARG A 52 20.64 18.69 22.51
CA ARG A 52 20.83 18.42 21.10
C ARG A 52 20.88 16.91 20.94
N SER A 53 19.86 16.31 20.32
CA SER A 53 19.84 14.88 20.01
C SER A 53 21.01 14.57 19.07
N VAL A 54 22.09 14.02 19.62
CA VAL A 54 23.21 13.49 18.85
C VAL A 54 22.79 12.14 18.33
N THR A 55 22.54 12.04 17.02
CA THR A 55 22.33 10.75 16.35
C THR A 55 23.59 9.90 16.54
N PRO A 56 23.48 8.63 16.98
CA PRO A 56 24.62 7.75 17.12
C PRO A 56 25.35 7.60 15.78
N PRO A 57 26.71 7.65 15.74
CA PRO A 57 27.46 7.30 14.55
C PRO A 57 27.14 5.83 14.21
N GLY A 58 26.50 5.59 13.05
CA GLY A 58 26.18 4.23 12.59
C GLY A 58 24.71 3.94 12.28
N ALA A 59 23.77 4.88 12.53
CA ALA A 59 22.42 4.75 12.00
C ALA A 59 22.46 4.92 10.47
N ILE A 60 22.43 3.80 9.74
CA ILE A 60 22.36 3.81 8.27
C ILE A 60 21.06 4.54 7.88
N ARG A 61 21.19 5.74 7.30
CA ARG A 61 20.05 6.48 6.75
C ARG A 61 19.52 5.66 5.58
N ARG A 62 18.38 5.00 5.76
CA ARG A 62 17.70 4.26 4.68
C ARG A 62 17.52 5.21 3.50
N VAL A 63 17.89 4.76 2.30
CA VAL A 63 17.70 5.50 1.04
C VAL A 63 16.56 4.82 0.29
N ALA A 64 15.70 5.60 -0.36
CA ALA A 64 14.63 5.06 -1.21
C ALA A 64 15.23 4.23 -2.34
N ARG A 65 14.74 2.99 -2.51
CA ARG A 65 15.18 2.07 -3.58
C ARG A 65 14.74 2.55 -4.96
N HIS A 66 13.65 3.31 -5.04
CA HIS A 66 13.04 3.78 -6.29
C HIS A 66 13.39 5.23 -6.62
N GLY A 67 14.59 5.69 -6.26
CA GLY A 67 15.08 7.04 -6.60
C GLY A 67 15.04 7.38 -8.10
N TRP A 68 15.04 6.35 -8.96
CA TRP A 68 14.90 6.52 -10.41
C TRP A 68 13.55 7.09 -10.86
N PHE A 69 12.47 6.83 -10.11
CA PHE A 69 11.13 7.31 -10.42
C PHE A 69 11.05 8.83 -10.26
N TRP A 70 11.67 9.33 -9.18
CA TRP A 70 11.68 10.74 -8.82
C TRP A 70 12.58 11.62 -9.68
N ARG A 71 13.29 11.06 -10.67
CA ARG A 71 13.95 11.84 -11.73
C ARG A 71 12.97 12.31 -12.80
N GLN A 72 11.79 11.70 -12.87
CA GLN A 72 10.76 11.95 -13.88
C GLN A 72 9.48 12.52 -13.25
N ALA A 73 9.15 12.11 -12.02
CA ALA A 73 8.02 12.62 -11.28
C ALA A 73 8.40 13.82 -10.40
N SER A 74 7.75 14.96 -10.58
CA SER A 74 7.84 16.06 -9.62
C SER A 74 7.24 15.64 -8.28
N ALA A 75 7.99 15.88 -7.20
CA ALA A 75 7.50 15.72 -5.84
C ALA A 75 6.81 16.97 -5.30
N ASP A 76 6.90 18.11 -5.99
CA ASP A 76 6.41 19.41 -5.52
C ASP A 76 4.87 19.48 -5.56
N LEU A 77 4.27 19.97 -4.49
CA LEU A 77 2.84 20.22 -4.39
C LEU A 77 2.34 21.21 -5.46
N LYS A 78 3.17 22.17 -5.88
CA LYS A 78 2.83 23.13 -6.94
C LYS A 78 2.73 22.51 -8.33
N ALA A 79 3.24 21.29 -8.50
CA ALA A 79 3.13 20.52 -9.72
C ALA A 79 1.93 19.56 -9.68
N ALA A 80 0.96 19.80 -8.80
CA ALA A 80 -0.26 19.01 -8.69
C ALA A 80 -1.02 19.02 -10.03
N ASP A 81 -1.27 17.82 -10.56
CA ASP A 81 -2.00 17.62 -11.81
C ASP A 81 -2.63 16.22 -11.83
N PRO A 82 -3.96 16.09 -11.89
CA PRO A 82 -4.63 14.79 -12.04
C PRO A 82 -4.14 13.98 -13.25
N ALA A 83 -3.79 14.65 -14.35
CA ALA A 83 -3.45 14.01 -15.62
C ALA A 83 -2.11 13.27 -15.58
N ARG A 84 -1.24 13.58 -14.63
CA ARG A 84 0.08 12.93 -14.54
C ARG A 84 0.04 11.52 -13.97
N LEU A 85 -1.09 11.07 -13.39
CA LEU A 85 -1.16 9.74 -12.76
C LEU A 85 -0.86 8.62 -13.76
N VAL A 86 -1.54 8.65 -14.92
CA VAL A 86 -1.43 7.62 -15.96
C VAL A 86 -0.03 7.50 -16.57
N PRO A 87 0.64 8.56 -17.05
CA PRO A 87 1.99 8.44 -17.58
C PRO A 87 3.01 7.99 -16.51
N LEU A 88 2.83 8.42 -15.25
CA LEU A 88 3.68 7.95 -14.15
C LEU A 88 3.42 6.48 -13.82
N ALA A 89 2.17 6.01 -13.89
CA ALA A 89 1.82 4.61 -13.75
C ALA A 89 2.42 3.74 -14.86
N ALA A 90 2.39 4.18 -16.12
CA ALA A 90 3.06 3.48 -17.22
C ALA A 90 4.57 3.39 -16.99
N THR A 91 5.19 4.47 -16.52
CA THR A 91 6.62 4.50 -16.17
C THR A 91 6.96 3.54 -15.02
N ALA A 92 6.10 3.46 -14.00
CA ALA A 92 6.22 2.52 -12.89
C ALA A 92 6.02 1.07 -13.37
N GLY A 93 4.96 0.80 -14.13
CA GLY A 93 4.62 -0.51 -14.68
C GLY A 93 5.70 -1.06 -15.61
N GLY A 94 6.32 -0.25 -16.46
CA GLY A 94 7.39 -0.72 -17.35
C GLY A 94 8.64 -1.23 -16.62
N ARG A 95 8.84 -0.86 -15.34
CA ARG A 95 10.03 -1.22 -14.56
C ARG A 95 9.76 -2.12 -13.36
N LEU A 96 8.57 -2.00 -12.76
CA LEU A 96 8.14 -2.77 -11.60
C LEU A 96 7.02 -3.73 -11.93
N GLY A 97 6.34 -3.61 -13.07
CA GLY A 97 5.26 -4.50 -13.47
C GLY A 97 5.71 -5.95 -13.69
N GLY A 98 4.77 -6.77 -14.12
CA GLY A 98 5.02 -8.18 -14.43
C GLY A 98 3.96 -9.13 -13.85
N LEU A 99 4.06 -10.40 -14.25
CA LEU A 99 3.03 -11.43 -14.01
C LEU A 99 2.60 -11.53 -12.54
N SER A 100 3.53 -11.46 -11.58
CA SER A 100 3.19 -11.54 -10.15
C SER A 100 2.34 -10.38 -9.65
N ARG A 101 2.56 -9.17 -10.17
CA ARG A 101 1.75 -8.00 -9.77
C ARG A 101 0.36 -8.05 -10.42
N ARG A 102 0.31 -8.47 -11.69
CA ARG A 102 -0.94 -8.68 -12.39
C ARG A 102 -1.80 -9.74 -11.70
N ALA A 103 -1.23 -10.91 -11.39
CA ALA A 103 -1.93 -11.98 -10.69
C ALA A 103 -2.47 -11.52 -9.32
N LEU A 104 -1.67 -10.76 -8.55
CA LEU A 104 -2.11 -10.21 -7.27
C LEU A 104 -3.28 -9.23 -7.44
N VAL A 105 -3.23 -8.37 -8.47
CA VAL A 105 -4.28 -7.40 -8.76
C VAL A 105 -5.57 -8.08 -9.23
N GLU A 106 -5.46 -9.14 -10.03
CA GLU A 106 -6.59 -9.99 -10.42
C GLU A 106 -7.21 -10.69 -9.21
N GLU A 107 -6.39 -11.28 -8.33
CA GLU A 107 -6.82 -11.95 -7.11
C GLU A 107 -7.53 -11.00 -6.14
N VAL A 108 -6.95 -9.82 -5.87
CA VAL A 108 -7.55 -8.77 -5.03
C VAL A 108 -8.88 -8.32 -5.62
N SER A 109 -8.91 -8.07 -6.94
CA SER A 109 -10.11 -7.58 -7.62
C SER A 109 -11.24 -8.60 -7.60
N GLU A 110 -10.94 -9.89 -7.74
CA GLU A 110 -11.96 -10.94 -7.73
C GLU A 110 -12.47 -11.22 -6.32
N THR A 111 -11.55 -11.38 -5.37
CA THR A 111 -11.87 -11.74 -3.98
C THR A 111 -12.74 -10.69 -3.30
N TRP A 112 -12.47 -9.40 -3.55
CA TRP A 112 -13.12 -8.27 -2.88
C TRP A 112 -14.00 -7.44 -3.81
N ARG A 113 -14.44 -8.03 -4.93
CA ARG A 113 -15.15 -7.33 -6.01
C ARG A 113 -16.31 -6.47 -5.50
N ALA A 114 -17.16 -7.03 -4.65
CA ALA A 114 -18.36 -6.35 -4.17
C ALA A 114 -18.02 -5.18 -3.23
N GLU A 115 -17.11 -5.39 -2.29
CA GLU A 115 -16.67 -4.37 -1.32
C GLU A 115 -15.90 -3.24 -2.01
N ILE A 116 -15.03 -3.56 -2.97
CA ILE A 116 -14.30 -2.58 -3.78
C ILE A 116 -15.27 -1.72 -4.58
N ALA A 117 -16.21 -2.32 -5.31
CA ALA A 117 -17.18 -1.58 -6.12
C ALA A 117 -18.02 -0.65 -5.25
N ALA A 118 -18.54 -1.16 -4.12
CA ALA A 118 -19.34 -0.36 -3.19
C ALA A 118 -18.54 0.81 -2.59
N ALA A 119 -17.31 0.56 -2.12
CA ALA A 119 -16.46 1.58 -1.51
C ALA A 119 -15.99 2.64 -2.53
N ALA A 120 -15.55 2.21 -3.71
CA ALA A 120 -15.10 3.10 -4.77
C ALA A 120 -16.24 4.00 -5.29
N GLN A 121 -17.43 3.42 -5.48
CA GLN A 121 -18.62 4.18 -5.86
C GLN A 121 -18.99 5.22 -4.79
N GLY A 122 -19.05 4.81 -3.52
CA GLY A 122 -19.40 5.71 -2.41
C GLY A 122 -18.44 6.88 -2.25
N ALA A 123 -17.14 6.64 -2.45
CA ALA A 123 -16.09 7.65 -2.33
C ALA A 123 -15.79 8.41 -3.63
N GLN A 124 -16.43 8.05 -4.75
CA GLN A 124 -16.20 8.61 -6.09
C GLN A 124 -14.73 8.54 -6.54
N ILE A 125 -14.11 7.37 -6.36
CA ILE A 125 -12.75 7.07 -6.81
C ILE A 125 -12.76 5.91 -7.80
N SER A 126 -11.68 5.74 -8.54
CA SER A 126 -11.52 4.60 -9.46
C SER A 126 -11.37 3.28 -8.70
N GLU A 127 -12.12 2.24 -9.08
CA GLU A 127 -11.93 0.87 -8.55
C GLU A 127 -10.48 0.40 -8.74
N ALA A 128 -9.87 0.70 -9.91
CA ALA A 128 -8.49 0.35 -10.19
C ALA A 128 -7.50 0.99 -9.20
N LEU A 129 -7.78 2.21 -8.75
CA LEU A 129 -6.94 2.89 -7.76
C LEU A 129 -7.07 2.21 -6.39
N LEU A 130 -8.30 1.87 -5.98
CA LEU A 130 -8.53 1.18 -4.70
C LEU A 130 -7.90 -0.22 -4.70
N ILE A 131 -8.04 -0.99 -5.78
CA ILE A 131 -7.36 -2.28 -5.98
C ILE A 131 -5.84 -2.13 -5.81
N ALA A 132 -5.25 -1.11 -6.44
CA ALA A 132 -3.82 -0.87 -6.37
C ALA A 132 -3.32 -0.54 -4.95
N VAL A 133 -4.12 0.21 -4.17
CA VAL A 133 -3.83 0.48 -2.76
C VAL A 133 -3.90 -0.81 -1.95
N ILE A 134 -4.96 -1.60 -2.06
CA ILE A 134 -5.11 -2.87 -1.32
C ILE A 134 -3.93 -3.82 -1.62
N ALA A 135 -3.56 -3.95 -2.90
CA ALA A 135 -2.45 -4.79 -3.33
C ALA A 135 -1.11 -4.36 -2.71
N ALA A 136 -0.89 -3.04 -2.55
CA ALA A 136 0.33 -2.51 -1.95
C ALA A 136 0.33 -2.56 -0.41
N GLU A 137 -0.84 -2.42 0.22
CA GLU A 137 -0.97 -2.30 1.68
C GLU A 137 -0.96 -3.67 2.36
N SER A 138 -1.84 -4.58 1.94
CA SER A 138 -2.01 -5.89 2.59
C SER A 138 -1.82 -7.07 1.65
N GLY A 139 -1.69 -6.83 0.35
CA GLY A 139 -1.74 -7.89 -0.66
C GLY A 139 -3.08 -8.64 -0.66
N GLY A 140 -4.15 -8.01 -0.18
CA GLY A 140 -5.48 -8.63 -0.08
C GLY A 140 -5.76 -9.38 1.23
N ASP A 141 -4.85 -9.39 2.21
CA ASP A 141 -5.11 -10.00 3.52
C ASP A 141 -5.98 -9.08 4.41
N PRO A 142 -7.23 -9.47 4.74
CA PRO A 142 -8.12 -8.64 5.55
C PRO A 142 -7.75 -8.64 7.04
N ARG A 143 -6.83 -9.53 7.47
CA ARG A 143 -6.36 -9.64 8.85
C ARG A 143 -4.96 -9.06 9.05
N ALA A 144 -4.40 -8.41 8.03
CA ALA A 144 -3.07 -7.83 8.07
C ALA A 144 -2.92 -6.81 9.22
N VAL A 145 -1.82 -6.92 9.97
CA VAL A 145 -1.44 -5.97 11.02
C VAL A 145 0.02 -5.57 10.81
N SER A 146 0.28 -4.28 10.55
CA SER A 146 1.66 -3.81 10.41
C SER A 146 2.36 -3.70 11.77
N PRO A 147 3.71 -3.68 11.81
CA PRO A 147 4.46 -3.38 13.03
C PRO A 147 4.13 -2.00 13.64
N ALA A 148 3.65 -1.06 12.83
CA ALA A 148 3.21 0.26 13.30
C ALA A 148 1.77 0.27 13.82
N GLY A 149 1.02 -0.83 13.64
CA GLY A 149 -0.36 -1.00 14.08
C GLY A 149 -1.41 -0.61 13.04
N ALA A 150 -1.05 -0.58 11.76
CA ALA A 150 -2.01 -0.43 10.66
C ALA A 150 -2.82 -1.72 10.46
N LEU A 151 -4.10 -1.61 10.08
CA LEU A 151 -5.06 -2.73 10.17
C LEU A 151 -5.83 -2.96 8.87
N GLY A 152 -5.99 -4.24 8.52
CA GLY A 152 -6.87 -4.72 7.47
C GLY A 152 -6.43 -4.40 6.03
N LEU A 153 -7.36 -4.50 5.08
CA LEU A 153 -7.10 -4.41 3.64
C LEU A 153 -6.41 -3.10 3.21
N GLY A 154 -6.90 -1.96 3.71
CA GLY A 154 -6.33 -0.65 3.43
C GLY A 154 -5.23 -0.22 4.42
N GLN A 155 -4.82 -1.09 5.35
CA GLN A 155 -3.83 -0.78 6.39
C GLN A 155 -4.10 0.58 7.07
N LEU A 156 -5.32 0.77 7.58
CA LEU A 156 -5.68 2.00 8.26
C LEU A 156 -5.04 2.05 9.65
N MET A 157 -4.34 3.14 9.94
CA MET A 157 -3.92 3.45 11.30
C MET A 157 -5.16 3.63 12.20
N PRO A 158 -5.13 3.26 13.50
CA PRO A 158 -6.31 3.33 14.36
C PRO A 158 -6.93 4.72 14.47
N ALA A 159 -6.12 5.78 14.38
CA ALA A 159 -6.62 7.16 14.34
C ALA A 159 -7.37 7.48 13.05
N THR A 160 -6.87 7.00 11.90
CA THR A 160 -7.52 7.12 10.59
C THR A 160 -8.82 6.33 10.55
N ALA A 161 -8.81 5.07 11.01
CA ALA A 161 -10.01 4.23 11.12
C ALA A 161 -11.14 4.94 11.91
N ARG A 162 -10.81 5.56 13.05
CA ARG A 162 -11.78 6.36 13.83
C ARG A 162 -12.27 7.59 13.08
N ARG A 163 -11.37 8.32 12.40
CA ARG A 163 -11.73 9.53 11.64
C ARG A 163 -12.72 9.23 10.52
N PHE A 164 -12.61 8.07 9.90
CA PHE A 164 -13.46 7.63 8.79
C PHE A 164 -14.52 6.60 9.22
N ALA A 165 -14.89 6.60 10.52
CA ALA A 165 -16.00 5.82 11.06
C ALA A 165 -15.96 4.32 10.68
N VAL A 166 -14.78 3.72 10.72
CA VAL A 166 -14.57 2.27 10.61
C VAL A 166 -14.82 1.64 11.98
N SER A 167 -15.84 0.79 12.08
CA SER A 167 -16.24 0.15 13.34
C SER A 167 -15.41 -1.11 13.59
N ASP A 168 -15.23 -1.93 12.56
CA ASP A 168 -14.34 -3.09 12.58
C ASP A 168 -13.28 -2.99 11.46
N PRO A 169 -12.01 -2.71 11.78
CA PRO A 169 -10.96 -2.59 10.77
C PRO A 169 -10.58 -3.93 10.11
N PHE A 170 -11.06 -5.07 10.60
CA PHE A 170 -10.86 -6.38 9.97
C PHE A 170 -12.06 -6.84 9.14
N ALA A 171 -13.20 -6.14 9.22
CA ALA A 171 -14.34 -6.36 8.33
C ALA A 171 -14.05 -5.71 6.96
N PRO A 172 -13.96 -6.49 5.86
CA PRO A 172 -13.54 -5.98 4.55
C PRO A 172 -14.32 -4.76 4.07
N GLY A 173 -15.66 -4.81 4.10
CA GLY A 173 -16.50 -3.70 3.65
C GLY A 173 -16.32 -2.43 4.50
N ASP A 174 -16.13 -2.58 5.81
CA ASP A 174 -15.99 -1.45 6.73
C ASP A 174 -14.61 -0.78 6.59
N ASN A 175 -13.55 -1.60 6.45
CA ASN A 175 -12.19 -1.13 6.20
C ASN A 175 -12.08 -0.44 4.83
N LEU A 176 -12.60 -1.07 3.77
CA LEU A 176 -12.50 -0.53 2.41
C LEU A 176 -13.30 0.75 2.22
N ARG A 177 -14.47 0.89 2.85
CA ARG A 177 -15.21 2.15 2.90
C ARG A 177 -14.36 3.26 3.51
N GLY A 178 -13.77 3.03 4.69
CA GLY A 178 -12.91 4.02 5.34
C GLY A 178 -11.63 4.34 4.55
N ALA A 179 -11.04 3.34 3.89
CA ALA A 179 -9.87 3.52 3.03
C ALA A 179 -10.19 4.35 1.79
N ALA A 180 -11.32 4.08 1.13
CA ALA A 180 -11.79 4.82 -0.03
C ALA A 180 -12.15 6.27 0.34
N ASP A 181 -12.85 6.49 1.45
CA ASP A 181 -13.18 7.84 1.96
C ASP A 181 -11.93 8.65 2.31
N TYR A 182 -10.93 7.99 2.91
CA TYR A 182 -9.65 8.62 3.18
C TYR A 182 -8.93 9.02 1.89
N LEU A 183 -8.87 8.11 0.91
CA LEU A 183 -8.24 8.39 -0.37
C LEU A 183 -8.96 9.50 -1.13
N SER A 184 -10.30 9.53 -1.12
CA SER A 184 -11.10 10.60 -1.71
C SER A 184 -10.84 11.95 -1.04
N THR A 185 -10.72 11.97 0.29
CA THR A 185 -10.34 13.18 1.05
C THR A 185 -8.97 13.71 0.61
N LEU A 186 -7.99 12.82 0.43
CA LEU A 186 -6.65 13.17 -0.01
C LEU A 186 -6.64 13.68 -1.46
N LEU A 187 -7.38 13.02 -2.35
CA LEU A 187 -7.56 13.49 -3.73
C LEU A 187 -8.22 14.86 -3.77
N THR A 188 -9.13 15.18 -2.86
CA THR A 188 -9.73 16.52 -2.77
C THR A 188 -8.72 17.53 -2.23
N MET A 189 -7.93 17.15 -1.24
CA MET A 189 -6.90 18.01 -0.65
C MET A 189 -5.78 18.39 -1.62
N PHE A 190 -5.45 17.51 -2.56
CA PHE A 190 -4.34 17.69 -3.50
C PHE A 190 -4.83 17.89 -4.94
N ASP A 191 -5.98 18.55 -5.13
CA ASP A 191 -6.50 18.97 -6.45
C ASP A 191 -6.63 17.84 -7.48
N GLY A 192 -6.93 16.62 -7.00
CA GLY A 192 -7.07 15.41 -7.80
C GLY A 192 -5.74 14.76 -8.19
N ASP A 193 -4.61 15.22 -7.65
CA ASP A 193 -3.32 14.62 -7.91
C ASP A 193 -3.15 13.29 -7.17
N GLY A 194 -3.27 12.19 -7.93
CA GLY A 194 -3.17 10.85 -7.35
C GLY A 194 -1.79 10.52 -6.75
N LEU A 195 -0.70 11.10 -7.26
CA LEU A 195 0.63 10.86 -6.70
C LEU A 195 0.76 11.47 -5.30
N LEU A 196 0.27 12.71 -5.12
CA LEU A 196 0.28 13.38 -3.82
C LEU A 196 -0.72 12.74 -2.85
N ALA A 197 -1.88 12.29 -3.36
CA ALA A 197 -2.84 11.54 -2.56
C ALA A 197 -2.22 10.24 -2.02
N LEU A 198 -1.55 9.44 -2.85
CA LEU A 198 -0.85 8.23 -2.41
C LEU A 198 0.29 8.54 -1.42
N ALA A 199 1.03 9.62 -1.63
CA ALA A 199 2.03 10.06 -0.66
C ALA A 199 1.41 10.45 0.69
N GLY A 200 0.26 11.13 0.68
CA GLY A 200 -0.51 11.48 1.88
C GLY A 200 -1.12 10.26 2.56
N TYR A 201 -1.53 9.25 1.79
CA TYR A 201 -2.08 7.99 2.33
C TYR A 201 -1.05 7.30 3.22
N ASN A 202 0.19 7.15 2.73
CA ASN A 202 1.29 6.52 3.46
C ASN A 202 1.92 7.42 4.54
N ALA A 203 2.23 8.69 4.22
CA ALA A 203 2.99 9.57 5.13
C ALA A 203 2.11 10.43 6.07
N GLY A 204 0.81 10.45 5.83
CA GLY A 204 -0.11 11.46 6.36
C GLY A 204 -0.08 12.75 5.56
N GLU A 205 -1.25 13.35 5.35
CA GLU A 205 -1.45 14.57 4.57
C GLU A 205 -0.65 15.77 5.13
N ASN A 206 -0.53 15.84 6.45
CA ASN A 206 0.23 16.90 7.12
C ASN A 206 1.73 16.81 6.78
N ALA A 207 2.27 15.62 6.50
CA ALA A 207 3.66 15.50 6.08
C ALA A 207 3.85 16.07 4.67
N VAL A 208 2.91 15.82 3.76
CA VAL A 208 2.92 16.38 2.40
C VAL A 208 2.84 17.90 2.43
N LEU A 209 1.89 18.45 3.21
CA LEU A 209 1.73 19.90 3.36
C LEU A 209 2.98 20.57 3.95
N ARG A 210 3.55 20.00 5.03
CA ARG A 210 4.77 20.55 5.67
C ARG A 210 5.97 20.56 4.72
N HIS A 211 6.11 19.53 3.89
CA HIS A 211 7.22 19.43 2.92
C HIS A 211 6.92 20.11 1.59
N LYS A 212 5.71 20.69 1.41
CA LYS A 212 5.24 21.28 0.15
C LYS A 212 5.36 20.28 -1.01
N GLY A 213 5.04 19.02 -0.74
CA GLY A 213 5.27 17.93 -1.68
C GLY A 213 5.55 16.60 -0.98
N VAL A 214 5.91 15.58 -1.75
CA VAL A 214 6.21 14.25 -1.21
C VAL A 214 7.40 14.31 -0.25
N PRO A 215 7.23 13.93 1.03
CA PRO A 215 8.31 14.02 2.01
C PRO A 215 9.52 13.15 1.60
N PRO A 216 10.73 13.49 2.06
CA PRO A 216 11.93 12.70 1.78
C PRO A 216 12.01 11.43 2.63
N TYR A 217 10.86 10.81 2.93
CA TYR A 217 10.77 9.56 3.66
C TYR A 217 11.02 8.40 2.68
N PRO A 218 12.04 7.55 2.93
CA PRO A 218 12.38 6.46 2.01
C PRO A 218 11.18 5.54 1.71
N GLU A 219 10.39 5.24 2.75
CA GLU A 219 9.18 4.43 2.65
C GLU A 219 8.16 5.05 1.69
N THR A 220 7.76 6.31 1.90
CA THR A 220 6.80 7.01 1.03
C THR A 220 7.30 7.14 -0.41
N ARG A 221 8.62 7.39 -0.58
CA ARG A 221 9.24 7.50 -1.90
C ARG A 221 9.33 6.16 -2.63
N ASP A 222 9.33 5.05 -1.91
CA ASP A 222 9.23 3.71 -2.48
C ASP A 222 7.79 3.27 -2.70
N TYR A 223 6.89 3.66 -1.79
CA TYR A 223 5.46 3.32 -1.80
C TYR A 223 4.77 3.83 -3.07
N VAL A 224 4.91 5.11 -3.41
CA VAL A 224 4.24 5.73 -4.56
C VAL A 224 4.48 4.95 -5.87
N PRO A 225 5.73 4.70 -6.33
CA PRO A 225 5.94 3.94 -7.56
C PRO A 225 5.46 2.48 -7.46
N ILE A 226 5.44 1.87 -6.26
CA ILE A 226 4.87 0.54 -6.08
C ILE A 226 3.36 0.55 -6.34
N VAL A 227 2.60 1.45 -5.70
CA VAL A 227 1.15 1.56 -5.93
C VAL A 227 0.86 1.89 -7.39
N LEU A 228 1.62 2.80 -8.00
CA LEU A 228 1.45 3.13 -9.41
C LEU A 228 1.71 1.95 -10.35
N SER A 229 2.60 1.03 -9.98
CA SER A 229 2.81 -0.20 -10.74
C SER A 229 1.59 -1.13 -10.66
N TYR A 230 0.95 -1.27 -9.49
CA TYR A 230 -0.29 -2.01 -9.36
C TYR A 230 -1.46 -1.33 -10.08
N TYR A 231 -1.52 0.01 -10.02
CA TYR A 231 -2.53 0.78 -10.74
C TYR A 231 -2.42 0.55 -12.25
N ASN A 232 -1.19 0.50 -12.79
CA ASN A 232 -1.00 0.19 -14.20
C ASN A 232 -1.59 -1.17 -14.61
N GLU A 233 -1.44 -2.20 -13.78
CA GLU A 233 -2.05 -3.52 -14.02
C GLU A 233 -3.59 -3.46 -13.83
N ALA A 234 -4.06 -2.83 -12.74
CA ALA A 234 -5.49 -2.79 -12.39
C ALA A 234 -6.34 -2.07 -13.43
N ARG A 235 -5.79 -1.05 -14.08
CA ARG A 235 -6.44 -0.35 -15.20
C ARG A 235 -6.78 -1.27 -16.38
N THR A 236 -6.02 -2.35 -16.57
CA THR A 236 -6.25 -3.31 -17.66
C THR A 236 -7.43 -4.24 -17.38
N LEU A 237 -7.89 -4.32 -16.13
CA LEU A 237 -9.07 -5.09 -15.75
C LEU A 237 -10.38 -4.33 -16.03
N CYS A 238 -10.31 -3.01 -16.19
CA CYS A 238 -11.46 -2.16 -16.45
C CYS A 238 -11.94 -2.30 -17.90
N LEU A 239 -13.26 -2.31 -18.12
CA LEU A 239 -13.85 -2.25 -19.47
C LEU A 239 -13.36 -1.04 -20.28
N MET A 240 -13.18 0.09 -19.59
CA MET A 240 -12.51 1.28 -20.10
C MET A 240 -11.43 1.67 -19.11
N ALA A 241 -10.18 1.77 -19.57
CA ALA A 241 -9.07 2.12 -18.71
C ALA A 241 -9.22 3.56 -18.18
N PRO A 242 -9.26 3.78 -16.85
CA PRO A 242 -9.48 5.11 -16.29
C PRO A 242 -8.30 6.04 -16.62
N THR A 243 -8.60 7.31 -16.87
CA THR A 243 -7.62 8.33 -17.29
C THR A 243 -7.07 9.15 -16.12
N ASP A 244 -7.71 9.09 -14.96
CA ASP A 244 -7.36 9.84 -13.75
C ASP A 244 -7.80 9.03 -12.50
N PRO A 245 -7.45 9.46 -11.27
CA PRO A 245 -7.73 8.70 -10.04
C PRO A 245 -9.23 8.57 -9.69
N ARG A 246 -10.12 9.39 -10.27
CA ARG A 246 -11.57 9.40 -10.05
C ARG A 246 -12.36 8.86 -11.24
N ALA A 247 -11.74 8.73 -12.41
CA ALA A 247 -12.38 8.17 -13.59
C ALA A 247 -12.97 6.78 -13.28
N PRO A 248 -14.23 6.53 -13.69
CA PRO A 248 -14.90 5.28 -13.40
C PRO A 248 -14.11 4.10 -13.99
N CYS A 249 -14.02 3.02 -13.23
CA CYS A 249 -13.52 1.74 -13.68
C CYS A 249 -14.58 0.71 -13.30
N VAL A 250 -15.20 0.10 -14.30
CA VAL A 250 -16.02 -1.10 -14.10
C VAL A 250 -15.12 -2.26 -14.47
N VAL A 251 -14.72 -3.06 -13.48
CA VAL A 251 -13.89 -4.24 -13.74
C VAL A 251 -14.72 -5.29 -14.48
N ALA A 252 -14.20 -5.77 -15.61
CA ALA A 252 -14.85 -6.83 -16.36
C ALA A 252 -14.99 -8.09 -15.49
N ALA A 253 -16.08 -8.85 -15.65
CA ALA A 253 -16.15 -10.17 -15.04
C ALA A 253 -15.02 -11.02 -15.64
N LEU A 254 -14.15 -11.57 -14.79
CA LEU A 254 -13.15 -12.52 -15.26
C LEU A 254 -13.88 -13.79 -15.72
N PRO A 255 -13.53 -14.38 -16.87
CA PRO A 255 -14.06 -15.70 -17.22
C PRO A 255 -13.62 -16.71 -16.13
N PRO A 256 -14.44 -17.74 -15.83
CA PRO A 256 -14.05 -18.76 -14.88
C PRO A 256 -12.74 -19.43 -15.33
N VAL A 257 -11.83 -19.64 -14.39
CA VAL A 257 -10.60 -20.40 -14.61
C VAL A 257 -10.99 -21.88 -14.67
N GLU A 258 -10.84 -22.51 -15.85
CA GLU A 258 -11.05 -23.96 -16.04
C GLU A 258 -9.97 -24.80 -15.36
#